data_AF-A0A966Z558-F1
#
_entry.id   AF-A0A966Z558-F1
#
_cell.length_a   1.000
_cell.length_b   1.000
_cell.length_c   1.000
_cell.angle_alpha   90.00
_cell.angle_beta   90.00
_cell.angle_gamma   90.00
#
_symmetry.space_group_name_H-M   'P 1'
#
loop_
_entity.id
_entity.type
_entity.pdbx_description
1 polymer ?
#
loop_
_entity_poly.entity_id
_entity_poly.type
_entity_poly.pdbx_seq_one_letter_code
_entity_poly.pdbx_strand_id
1 'polypeptide(L)'
;MAVVRFENLSGDLSLEWLGRAASEVLSGSLAGAVEGTLISGAAVTRIEATHGSRPGNAPGISAQRSAAILAGARLIIAGYFYKTPGGVRFEATEEDSATGKALRTLSVSGPPSIETLTQLARAFSASAHPYLTKNNEALRLYAFAVEQGTAEAETKLREAVVADPAFGPAWIALSRLVAARGNTNESARLVEQALLQKMDKLSTANLKLDYANMTGGELERLAALRELIEASPGDTALLRQLAQARSATGQFGEAANLWEKLAAALPDDADAWNQLGYTRAWAGDYNSAVRAMGEYRRIRATDPNSDDSTGDIYLMFRHYPEAAASYLASVAKEPFFQNGTSLYKAAWTKFLMGDLGAADKLFTQYRAAHEKQGTPNLSLLEGEWLYLTGRDKEATALIRKEVLKLTSLDSQGAYYQTLAVWDLLAKDRETAASDAKAAGGARTPLAAVVQFAVLPSASAAEWTARADQMLPGAALANLRNLAVGYALVLDGKRAEALPFWDKIIATTPAGDFALRALHTRLKGEKPALEVVPNPGVVNPLGAIGRKL
;
A
#
# COMPACT_ATOMS: atom_id res chain seq x y z
N MET A 1 22.39 -5.92 11.99
CA MET A 1 23.47 -4.97 12.35
C MET A 1 23.44 -3.79 11.38
N ALA A 2 23.85 -2.60 11.78
CA ALA A 2 24.01 -1.44 10.89
C ALA A 2 25.38 -0.78 11.12
N VAL A 3 25.99 -0.24 10.06
CA VAL A 3 27.18 0.62 10.18
C VAL A 3 26.76 2.06 9.94
N VAL A 4 27.00 2.92 10.91
CA VAL A 4 26.66 4.35 10.80
C VAL A 4 27.87 5.16 10.33
N ARG A 5 27.60 6.34 9.78
CA ARG A 5 28.62 7.31 9.35
C ARG A 5 29.65 7.55 10.46
N PHE A 6 30.92 7.55 10.07
CA PHE A 6 32.06 7.83 10.95
C PHE A 6 32.29 9.33 11.12
N GLU A 7 32.78 9.74 12.29
CA GLU A 7 33.10 11.13 12.58
C GLU A 7 34.52 11.52 12.15
N ASN A 8 34.67 12.70 11.56
CA ASN A 8 35.97 13.25 11.18
C ASN A 8 36.56 14.07 12.34
N LEU A 9 37.53 13.50 13.06
CA LEU A 9 38.27 14.17 14.13
C LEU A 9 39.65 14.65 13.67
N SER A 10 39.91 14.66 12.36
CA SER A 10 41.21 15.05 11.82
C SER A 10 41.42 16.58 11.75
N GLY A 11 40.34 17.36 11.81
CA GLY A 11 40.34 18.80 11.55
C GLY A 11 40.55 19.16 10.07
N ASP A 12 40.69 18.17 9.18
CA ASP A 12 40.91 18.34 7.75
C ASP A 12 39.60 18.03 6.99
N LEU A 13 38.92 19.08 6.53
CA LEU A 13 37.65 18.95 5.81
C LEU A 13 37.81 18.26 4.44
N SER A 14 39.03 18.20 3.88
CA SER A 14 39.27 17.45 2.65
C SER A 14 39.08 15.94 2.83
N LEU A 15 39.07 15.47 4.07
CA LEU A 15 38.86 14.07 4.44
C LEU A 15 37.39 13.78 4.85
N GLU A 16 36.48 14.74 4.76
CA GLU A 16 35.10 14.57 5.24
C GLU A 16 34.36 13.41 4.55
N TRP A 17 34.66 13.18 3.27
CA TRP A 17 34.12 12.07 2.49
C TRP A 17 34.41 10.69 3.11
N LEU A 18 35.46 10.55 3.93
CA LEU A 18 35.81 9.30 4.61
C LEU A 18 34.76 8.87 5.63
N GLY A 19 34.01 9.81 6.22
CA GLY A 19 32.93 9.49 7.15
C GLY A 19 31.87 8.62 6.50
N ARG A 20 31.47 8.99 5.27
CA ARG A 20 30.55 8.24 4.42
C ARG A 20 31.19 7.00 3.82
N ALA A 21 32.41 7.12 3.30
CA ALA A 21 33.10 6.00 2.69
C ALA A 21 33.34 4.85 3.67
N ALA A 22 33.65 5.15 4.93
CA ALA A 22 33.82 4.13 5.96
C ALA A 22 32.55 3.31 6.19
N SER A 23 31.40 3.97 6.34
CA SER A 23 30.14 3.26 6.56
C SER A 23 29.71 2.45 5.34
N GLU A 24 29.89 2.97 4.12
CA GLU A 24 29.58 2.26 2.87
C GLU A 24 30.49 1.05 2.65
N VAL A 25 31.81 1.21 2.81
CA VAL A 25 32.77 0.12 2.59
C VAL A 25 32.62 -0.98 3.65
N LEU A 26 32.49 -0.62 4.93
CA LEU A 26 32.26 -1.62 5.98
C LEU A 26 30.92 -2.32 5.76
N SER A 27 29.87 -1.57 5.40
CA SER A 27 28.57 -2.19 5.13
C SER A 27 28.64 -3.17 3.97
N GLY A 28 29.24 -2.76 2.85
CA GLY A 28 29.40 -3.64 1.69
C GLY A 28 30.26 -4.86 2.01
N SER A 29 31.38 -4.69 2.71
CA SER A 29 32.36 -5.77 2.96
C SER A 29 31.92 -6.77 4.03
N LEU A 30 31.06 -6.35 4.97
CA LEU A 30 30.51 -7.21 6.03
C LEU A 30 29.21 -7.92 5.62
N ALA A 31 28.61 -7.55 4.49
CA ALA A 31 27.37 -8.16 4.01
C ALA A 31 27.54 -9.68 3.82
N GLY A 32 26.73 -10.48 4.54
CA GLY A 32 26.85 -11.95 4.52
C GLY A 32 28.11 -12.52 5.21
N ALA A 33 28.97 -11.67 5.78
CA ALA A 33 30.17 -12.08 6.53
C ALA A 33 29.98 -12.04 8.05
N VAL A 34 28.83 -11.56 8.53
CA VAL A 34 28.47 -11.49 9.96
C VAL A 34 27.16 -12.24 10.22
N GLU A 35 26.92 -12.62 11.47
CA GLU A 35 25.68 -13.27 11.87
C GLU A 35 24.49 -12.28 11.81
N GLY A 36 23.40 -12.72 11.18
CA GLY A 36 22.20 -11.91 10.97
C GLY A 36 22.26 -10.96 9.77
N THR A 37 21.18 -10.20 9.56
CA THR A 37 21.07 -9.28 8.43
C THR A 37 21.81 -7.97 8.70
N LEU A 38 22.61 -7.54 7.73
CA LEU A 38 23.22 -6.23 7.72
C LEU A 38 22.29 -5.22 7.01
N ILE A 39 21.96 -4.14 7.69
CA ILE A 39 21.15 -3.04 7.17
C ILE A 39 22.08 -2.14 6.36
N SER A 40 21.75 -1.91 5.10
CA SER A 40 22.58 -1.08 4.21
C SER A 40 22.59 0.38 4.65
N GLY A 41 23.70 1.08 4.38
CA GLY A 41 23.81 2.53 4.62
C GLY A 41 22.69 3.32 3.94
N ALA A 42 22.30 2.92 2.72
CA ALA A 42 21.16 3.50 2.00
C ALA A 42 19.82 3.32 2.74
N ALA A 43 19.59 2.18 3.40
CA ALA A 43 18.37 1.96 4.19
C ALA A 43 18.32 2.87 5.43
N VAL A 44 19.45 3.07 6.11
CA VAL A 44 19.56 4.00 7.24
C VAL A 44 19.31 5.45 6.78
N THR A 45 19.95 5.88 5.68
CA THR A 45 19.79 7.23 5.13
C THR A 45 18.36 7.54 4.66
N ARG A 46 17.62 6.56 4.10
CA ARG A 46 16.21 6.74 3.73
C ARG A 46 15.32 7.08 4.94
N ILE A 47 15.61 6.50 6.11
CA ILE A 47 14.87 6.79 7.35
C ILE A 47 15.24 8.18 7.88
N GLU A 48 16.50 8.62 7.75
CA GLU A 48 16.91 9.98 8.12
C GLU A 48 16.21 11.07 7.30
N ALA A 49 16.11 10.87 5.98
CA ALA A 49 15.48 11.82 5.07
C ALA A 49 13.98 12.06 5.39
N THR A 50 13.33 11.12 6.09
CA THR A 50 11.92 11.23 6.49
C THR A 50 11.72 11.81 7.90
N HIS A 51 12.72 11.75 8.78
CA HIS A 51 12.60 12.13 10.20
C HIS A 51 13.49 13.33 10.61
N GLY A 52 14.23 13.91 9.65
CA GLY A 52 15.11 15.07 9.83
C GLY A 52 16.54 14.68 10.18
N SER A 53 17.52 15.32 9.53
CA SER A 53 18.95 15.09 9.75
C SER A 53 19.56 16.07 10.76
N ARG A 54 20.47 15.59 11.62
CA ARG A 54 21.41 16.45 12.35
C ARG A 54 22.57 16.83 11.41
N PRO A 55 23.14 18.05 11.49
CA PRO A 55 24.33 18.42 10.72
C PRO A 55 25.49 17.45 10.98
N GLY A 56 26.16 16.96 9.93
CA GLY A 56 27.24 15.95 10.00
C GLY A 56 28.51 16.38 10.72
N ASN A 57 28.57 17.64 11.17
CA ASN A 57 29.68 18.32 11.85
C ASN A 57 29.41 18.63 13.33
N ALA A 58 28.33 18.12 13.93
CA ALA A 58 28.09 18.23 15.37
C ALA A 58 28.88 17.14 16.14
N PRO A 59 29.72 17.47 17.14
CA PRO A 59 30.44 16.46 17.93
C PRO A 59 29.48 15.58 18.74
N GLY A 60 29.64 14.25 18.73
CA GLY A 60 28.86 13.37 19.62
C GLY A 60 28.64 11.93 19.11
N ILE A 61 27.41 11.44 19.25
CA ILE A 61 26.98 10.14 18.72
C ILE A 61 26.44 10.39 17.29
N SER A 62 26.90 9.59 16.31
CA SER A 62 26.46 9.68 14.91
C SER A 62 24.96 9.92 14.78
N ALA A 63 24.58 10.95 14.02
CA ALA A 63 23.18 11.33 13.76
C ALA A 63 22.33 10.16 13.24
N GLN A 64 22.97 9.18 12.59
CA GLN A 64 22.30 8.03 11.99
C GLN A 64 21.93 6.93 12.99
N ARG A 65 22.34 7.03 14.25
CA ARG A 65 22.07 5.99 15.27
C ARG A 65 20.56 5.75 15.45
N SER A 66 19.78 6.81 15.61
CA SER A 66 18.33 6.69 15.76
C SER A 66 17.68 6.07 14.54
N ALA A 67 18.14 6.44 13.34
CA ALA A 67 17.65 5.87 12.08
C ALA A 67 18.01 4.39 11.94
N ALA A 68 19.20 3.98 12.37
CA ALA A 68 19.60 2.58 12.40
C ALA A 68 18.73 1.75 13.36
N ILE A 69 18.39 2.28 14.54
CA ILE A 69 17.48 1.62 15.48
C ILE A 69 16.08 1.47 14.87
N LEU A 70 15.55 2.54 14.27
CA LEU A 70 14.26 2.50 13.57
C LEU A 70 14.27 1.54 12.37
N ALA A 71 15.42 1.33 11.74
CA ALA A 71 15.61 0.32 10.71
C ALA A 71 15.61 -1.12 11.25
N GLY A 72 15.59 -1.30 12.58
CA GLY A 72 15.64 -2.60 13.25
C GLY A 72 17.06 -3.07 13.61
N ALA A 73 18.06 -2.18 13.64
CA ALA A 73 19.41 -2.56 14.03
C ALA A 73 19.49 -2.92 15.52
N ARG A 74 19.73 -4.21 15.83
CA ARG A 74 20.11 -4.66 17.18
C ARG A 74 21.56 -4.34 17.55
N LEU A 75 22.45 -4.39 16.56
CA LEU A 75 23.88 -4.08 16.71
C LEU A 75 24.23 -2.91 15.80
N ILE A 76 25.03 -1.96 16.31
CA ILE A 76 25.47 -0.78 15.57
C ILE A 76 26.99 -0.71 15.60
N ILE A 77 27.63 -0.50 14.45
CA ILE A 77 29.04 -0.12 14.35
C ILE A 77 29.11 1.38 14.13
N ALA A 78 29.64 2.09 15.13
CA ALA A 78 29.90 3.53 15.06
C ALA A 78 31.40 3.78 15.24
N GLY A 79 31.92 4.88 14.70
CA GLY A 79 33.34 5.14 14.76
C GLY A 79 33.73 6.54 14.39
N TYR A 80 35.03 6.80 14.47
CA TYR A 80 35.64 8.06 14.10
C TYR A 80 37.01 7.82 13.46
N PHE A 81 37.56 8.85 12.84
CA PHE A 81 38.90 8.80 12.27
C PHE A 81 39.66 10.11 12.47
N TYR A 82 40.99 10.00 12.53
CA TYR A 82 41.88 11.16 12.65
C TYR A 82 43.19 10.95 11.89
N LYS A 83 43.88 12.05 11.59
CA LYS A 83 45.12 12.04 10.81
C LYS A 83 46.28 11.56 11.68
N THR A 84 47.16 10.77 11.08
CA THR A 84 48.42 10.31 11.68
C THR A 84 49.57 10.59 10.70
N PRO A 85 50.83 10.57 11.14
CA PRO A 85 51.97 10.74 10.23
C PRO A 85 52.01 9.73 9.07
N GLY A 86 51.41 8.53 9.27
CA GLY A 86 51.34 7.46 8.27
C GLY A 86 50.04 7.39 7.47
N GLY A 87 49.14 8.39 7.58
CA GLY A 87 47.85 8.41 6.89
C GLY A 87 46.67 8.73 7.82
N VAL A 88 45.68 7.85 7.87
CA VAL A 88 44.48 7.99 8.71
C VAL A 88 44.36 6.78 9.63
N ARG A 89 43.94 7.02 10.87
CA ARG A 89 43.57 5.96 11.82
C ARG A 89 42.06 5.97 12.01
N PHE A 90 41.44 4.82 11.80
CA PHE A 90 40.02 4.58 12.07
C PHE A 90 39.88 3.84 13.39
N GLU A 91 38.90 4.23 14.19
CA GLU A 91 38.46 3.51 15.37
C GLU A 91 36.96 3.25 15.27
N ALA A 92 36.56 1.99 15.43
CA ALA A 92 35.18 1.55 15.27
C ALA A 92 34.76 0.69 16.45
N THR A 93 33.61 0.99 17.03
CA THR A 93 33.00 0.30 18.16
C THR A 93 31.71 -0.36 17.71
N GLU A 94 31.60 -1.66 17.96
CA GLU A 94 30.34 -2.40 17.84
C GLU A 94 29.62 -2.37 19.20
N GLU A 95 28.37 -1.93 19.20
CA GLU A 95 27.54 -1.77 20.39
C GLU A 95 26.18 -2.46 20.24
N ASP A 96 25.62 -2.88 21.38
CA ASP A 96 24.23 -3.31 21.48
C ASP A 96 23.31 -2.09 21.55
N SER A 97 22.39 -1.96 20.59
CA SER A 97 21.60 -0.74 20.41
C SER A 97 20.57 -0.51 21.53
N ALA A 98 20.12 -1.59 22.19
CA ALA A 98 19.13 -1.55 23.26
C ALA A 98 19.76 -1.12 24.60
N THR A 99 20.97 -1.61 24.88
CA THR A 99 21.67 -1.35 26.16
C THR A 99 22.71 -0.24 26.08
N GLY A 100 23.15 0.13 24.87
CA GLY A 100 24.27 1.06 24.64
C GLY A 100 25.63 0.49 25.04
N LYS A 101 25.71 -0.81 25.34
CA LYS A 101 26.95 -1.44 25.78
C LYS A 101 27.89 -1.68 24.59
N ALA A 102 29.10 -1.16 24.67
CA ALA A 102 30.18 -1.50 23.75
C ALA A 102 30.54 -2.99 23.90
N LEU A 103 30.53 -3.73 22.79
CA LEU A 103 30.88 -5.14 22.72
C LEU A 103 32.36 -5.31 22.39
N ARG A 104 32.88 -4.52 21.44
CA ARG A 104 34.29 -4.48 21.05
C ARG A 104 34.62 -3.20 20.31
N THR A 105 35.88 -2.77 20.41
CA THR A 105 36.44 -1.64 19.66
C THR A 105 37.67 -2.11 18.88
N LEU A 106 37.71 -1.76 17.60
CA LEU A 106 38.75 -2.16 16.66
C LEU A 106 39.33 -0.93 15.98
N SER A 107 40.60 -1.02 15.59
CA SER A 107 41.29 0.10 14.95
C SER A 107 42.19 -0.38 13.83
N VAL A 108 42.30 0.44 12.78
CA VAL A 108 43.27 0.25 11.69
C VAL A 108 43.91 1.58 11.34
N SER A 109 45.15 1.54 10.87
CA SER A 109 45.87 2.71 10.37
C SER A 109 46.39 2.44 8.96
N GLY A 110 46.29 3.42 8.07
CA GLY A 110 46.81 3.32 6.72
C GLY A 110 46.44 4.52 5.85
N PRO A 111 46.72 4.48 4.54
CA PRO A 111 46.22 5.47 3.60
C PRO A 111 44.69 5.57 3.64
N PRO A 112 44.08 6.72 3.32
CA PRO A 112 42.62 6.89 3.22
C PRO A 112 42.08 6.16 1.99
N SER A 113 41.99 4.82 2.06
CA SER A 113 41.72 3.94 0.93
C SER A 113 40.71 2.84 1.26
N ILE A 114 40.14 2.25 0.20
CA ILE A 114 39.28 1.06 0.27
C ILE A 114 39.99 -0.09 0.97
N GLU A 115 41.29 -0.28 0.72
CA GLU A 115 42.11 -1.33 1.33
C GLU A 115 42.10 -1.20 2.87
N THR A 116 42.37 -0.01 3.39
CA THR A 116 42.38 0.27 4.84
C THR A 116 41.00 0.00 5.46
N LEU A 117 39.92 0.44 4.82
CA LEU A 117 38.55 0.20 5.30
C LEU A 117 38.15 -1.28 5.21
N THR A 118 38.62 -1.99 4.19
CA THR A 118 38.41 -3.46 4.05
C THR A 118 39.18 -4.22 5.15
N GLN A 119 40.37 -3.75 5.52
CA GLN A 119 41.10 -4.31 6.67
C GLN A 119 40.34 -4.10 7.99
N LEU A 120 39.72 -2.94 8.17
CA LEU A 120 38.84 -2.70 9.33
C LEU A 120 37.65 -3.68 9.33
N ALA A 121 37.00 -3.88 8.18
CA ALA A 121 35.93 -4.87 8.05
C ALA A 121 36.42 -6.29 8.39
N ARG A 122 37.62 -6.68 7.93
CA ARG A 122 38.25 -7.97 8.27
C ARG A 122 38.55 -8.15 9.75
N ALA A 123 38.81 -7.06 10.47
CA ALA A 123 38.98 -7.11 11.91
C ALA A 123 37.65 -7.45 12.63
N PHE A 124 36.50 -7.02 12.10
CA PHE A 124 35.19 -7.41 12.62
C PHE A 124 34.81 -8.85 12.25
N SER A 125 35.12 -9.27 11.02
CA SER A 125 34.92 -10.63 10.53
C SER A 125 36.00 -11.04 9.53
N ALA A 126 36.74 -12.11 9.81
CA ALA A 126 37.76 -12.63 8.90
C ALA A 126 37.21 -13.04 7.53
N SER A 127 35.90 -13.31 7.44
CA SER A 127 35.19 -13.64 6.20
C SER A 127 34.76 -12.42 5.39
N ALA A 128 35.08 -11.19 5.84
CA ALA A 128 34.74 -9.97 5.12
C ALA A 128 35.37 -9.96 3.72
N HIS A 129 34.53 -9.70 2.72
CA HIS A 129 34.92 -9.74 1.32
C HIS A 129 35.34 -8.35 0.81
N PRO A 130 36.07 -8.26 -0.32
CA PRO A 130 36.38 -6.96 -0.92
C PRO A 130 35.13 -6.15 -1.24
N TYR A 131 35.25 -4.82 -1.16
CA TYR A 131 34.20 -3.90 -1.57
C TYR A 131 33.98 -3.88 -3.09
N LEU A 132 32.83 -3.34 -3.51
CA LEU A 132 32.31 -3.37 -4.88
C LEU A 132 33.23 -2.69 -5.92
N THR A 133 34.04 -1.71 -5.49
CA THR A 133 35.06 -1.07 -6.32
C THR A 133 36.43 -1.17 -5.66
N LYS A 134 37.49 -1.16 -6.49
CA LYS A 134 38.89 -0.97 -6.07
C LYS A 134 39.42 0.44 -6.38
N ASN A 135 38.62 1.27 -7.07
CA ASN A 135 39.01 2.60 -7.47
C ASN A 135 38.70 3.60 -6.33
N ASN A 136 39.74 4.05 -5.63
CA ASN A 136 39.60 5.00 -4.52
C ASN A 136 38.98 6.33 -4.98
N GLU A 137 39.22 6.75 -6.23
CA GLU A 137 38.66 7.99 -6.76
C GLU A 137 37.16 7.84 -7.01
N ALA A 138 36.71 6.72 -7.58
CA ALA A 138 35.28 6.44 -7.76
C ALA A 138 34.54 6.42 -6.42
N LEU A 139 35.12 5.80 -5.38
CA LEU A 139 34.57 5.83 -4.02
C LEU A 139 34.53 7.25 -3.45
N ARG A 140 35.61 8.03 -3.59
CA ARG A 140 35.70 9.41 -3.09
C ARG A 140 34.61 10.29 -3.71
N LEU A 141 34.46 10.23 -5.04
CA LEU A 141 33.48 11.00 -5.80
C LEU A 141 32.04 10.62 -5.40
N TYR A 142 31.74 9.32 -5.30
CA TYR A 142 30.45 8.82 -4.82
C TYR A 142 30.16 9.25 -3.37
N ALA A 143 31.11 9.02 -2.46
CA ALA A 143 30.94 9.35 -1.04
C ALA A 143 30.72 10.85 -0.85
N PHE A 144 31.47 11.69 -1.57
CA PHE A 144 31.26 13.12 -1.57
C PHE A 144 29.85 13.49 -2.05
N ALA A 145 29.39 12.93 -3.18
CA ALA A 145 28.10 13.26 -3.75
C ALA A 145 26.91 12.83 -2.87
N VAL A 146 27.02 11.67 -2.21
CA VAL A 146 25.97 11.18 -1.29
C VAL A 146 25.97 11.95 0.03
N GLU A 147 27.13 12.39 0.48
CA GLU A 147 27.29 13.15 1.73
C GLU A 147 26.82 14.61 1.58
N GLN A 148 27.14 15.23 0.44
CA GLN A 148 26.83 16.62 0.13
C GLN A 148 25.71 16.63 -0.92
N GLY A 149 24.44 16.65 -0.49
CA GLY A 149 23.25 16.77 -1.36
C GLY A 149 23.14 18.11 -2.10
N THR A 150 24.21 18.52 -2.78
CA THR A 150 24.45 19.83 -3.39
C THR A 150 24.18 19.80 -4.90
N ALA A 151 24.24 20.96 -5.55
CA ALA A 151 24.18 21.07 -7.01
C ALA A 151 25.29 20.27 -7.72
N GLU A 152 26.45 20.11 -7.08
CA GLU A 152 27.62 19.39 -7.62
C GLU A 152 27.51 17.86 -7.54
N ALA A 153 26.55 17.32 -6.77
CA ALA A 153 26.42 15.87 -6.56
C ALA A 153 26.27 15.11 -7.89
N GLU A 154 25.50 15.65 -8.84
CA GLU A 154 25.33 15.01 -10.15
C GLU A 154 26.65 14.95 -10.94
N THR A 155 27.39 16.06 -10.97
CA THR A 155 28.70 16.13 -11.62
C THR A 155 29.66 15.09 -11.04
N LYS A 156 29.71 14.98 -9.71
CA LYS A 156 30.56 14.01 -9.02
C LYS A 156 30.13 12.57 -9.24
N LEU A 157 28.84 12.29 -9.32
CA LEU A 157 28.34 10.96 -9.68
C LEU A 157 28.65 10.60 -11.14
N ARG A 158 28.58 11.56 -12.07
CA ARG A 158 29.01 11.36 -13.47
C ARG A 158 30.51 11.08 -13.56
N GLU A 159 31.34 11.83 -12.83
CA GLU A 159 32.78 11.55 -12.73
C GLU A 159 33.03 10.15 -12.12
N ALA A 160 32.25 9.74 -11.10
CA ALA A 160 32.39 8.45 -10.44
C ALA A 160 32.11 7.26 -11.37
N VAL A 161 31.01 7.31 -12.15
CA VAL A 161 30.68 6.23 -13.10
C VAL A 161 31.64 6.16 -14.28
N VAL A 162 32.34 7.25 -14.60
CA VAL A 162 33.43 7.24 -15.58
C VAL A 162 34.71 6.64 -14.98
N ALA A 163 35.02 6.96 -13.73
CA ALA A 163 36.18 6.44 -13.02
C ALA A 163 36.10 4.92 -12.78
N ASP A 164 34.90 4.41 -12.49
CA ASP A 164 34.64 2.97 -12.43
C ASP A 164 33.21 2.65 -12.91
N PRO A 165 33.05 2.26 -14.19
CA PRO A 165 31.74 1.90 -14.74
C PRO A 165 31.08 0.68 -14.07
N ALA A 166 31.84 -0.18 -13.39
CA ALA A 166 31.31 -1.33 -12.67
C ALA A 166 30.84 -0.99 -11.24
N PHE A 167 31.07 0.25 -10.77
CA PHE A 167 30.67 0.68 -9.43
C PHE A 167 29.17 1.02 -9.37
N GLY A 168 28.34 -0.01 -9.23
CA GLY A 168 26.88 0.08 -9.25
C GLY A 168 26.22 1.11 -8.33
N PRO A 169 26.68 1.30 -7.06
CA PRO A 169 26.15 2.35 -6.20
C PRO A 169 26.18 3.75 -6.79
N ALA A 170 27.21 4.10 -7.59
CA ALA A 170 27.30 5.40 -8.25
C ALA A 170 26.22 5.57 -9.33
N TRP A 171 25.94 4.53 -10.12
CA TRP A 171 24.86 4.55 -11.11
C TRP A 171 23.48 4.69 -10.47
N ILE A 172 23.23 3.99 -9.37
CA ILE A 172 21.96 4.07 -8.62
C ILE A 172 21.75 5.48 -8.07
N ALA A 173 22.79 6.04 -7.42
CA ALA A 173 22.71 7.39 -6.88
C ALA A 173 22.49 8.43 -7.99
N LEU A 174 23.17 8.27 -9.14
CA LEU A 174 23.04 9.16 -10.29
C LEU A 174 21.62 9.12 -10.88
N SER A 175 21.10 7.93 -11.20
CA SER A 175 19.78 7.79 -11.81
C SER A 175 18.68 8.33 -10.90
N ARG A 176 18.71 7.98 -9.60
CA ARG A 176 17.72 8.45 -8.62
C ARG A 176 17.78 9.97 -8.42
N LEU A 177 18.96 10.57 -8.41
CA LEU A 177 19.11 12.03 -8.32
C LEU A 177 18.48 12.73 -9.53
N VAL A 178 18.74 12.22 -10.75
CA VAL A 178 18.17 12.76 -11.99
C VAL A 178 16.66 12.59 -12.04
N ALA A 179 16.15 11.42 -11.61
CA ALA A 179 14.70 11.17 -11.50
C ALA A 179 14.03 12.10 -10.48
N ALA A 180 14.64 12.33 -9.31
CA ALA A 180 14.11 13.22 -8.27
C ALA A 180 14.01 14.69 -8.72
N ARG A 181 14.83 15.11 -9.70
CA ARG A 181 14.74 16.42 -10.37
C ARG A 181 13.65 16.50 -11.45
N GLY A 182 12.85 15.44 -11.62
CA GLY A 182 11.76 15.36 -12.58
C GLY A 182 12.17 14.92 -13.99
N ASN A 183 13.45 14.58 -14.22
CA ASN A 183 13.93 14.17 -15.54
C ASN A 183 13.93 12.65 -15.73
N THR A 184 12.74 12.05 -15.67
CA THR A 184 12.56 10.58 -15.74
C THR A 184 13.13 9.96 -17.02
N ASN A 185 13.02 10.65 -18.17
CA ASN A 185 13.53 10.16 -19.45
C ASN A 185 15.06 10.08 -19.47
N GLU A 186 15.75 11.07 -18.90
CA GLU A 186 17.21 11.02 -18.78
C GLU A 186 17.64 9.93 -17.79
N SER A 187 16.95 9.83 -16.65
CA SER A 187 17.20 8.76 -15.68
C SER A 187 17.08 7.37 -16.31
N ALA A 188 16.03 7.12 -17.10
CA ALA A 188 15.86 5.86 -17.81
C ALA A 188 17.05 5.53 -18.73
N ARG A 189 17.57 6.51 -19.48
CA ARG A 189 18.77 6.33 -20.33
C ARG A 189 20.03 6.06 -19.52
N LEU A 190 20.19 6.72 -18.37
CA LEU A 190 21.31 6.46 -17.47
C LEU A 190 21.25 5.03 -16.93
N VAL A 191 20.06 4.55 -16.59
CA VAL A 191 19.87 3.17 -16.16
C VAL A 191 20.16 2.18 -17.30
N GLU A 192 19.72 2.44 -18.52
CA GLU A 192 20.06 1.63 -19.69
C GLU A 192 21.59 1.53 -19.89
N GLN A 193 22.30 2.65 -19.78
CA GLN A 193 23.77 2.68 -19.85
C GLN A 193 24.42 1.88 -18.71
N ALA A 194 23.89 2.00 -17.50
CA ALA A 194 24.37 1.28 -16.34
C ALA A 194 24.19 -0.24 -16.50
N LEU A 195 23.05 -0.69 -17.02
CA LEU A 195 22.74 -2.12 -17.22
C LEU A 195 23.63 -2.81 -18.28
N LEU A 196 24.39 -2.05 -19.08
CA LEU A 196 25.44 -2.59 -19.95
C LEU A 196 26.75 -2.87 -19.21
N GLN A 197 26.91 -2.39 -17.98
CA GLN A 197 28.12 -2.54 -17.18
C GLN A 197 28.11 -3.84 -16.37
N LYS A 198 29.30 -4.38 -16.07
CA LYS A 198 29.46 -5.61 -15.27
C LYS A 198 29.42 -5.31 -13.76
N MET A 199 28.30 -4.80 -13.28
CA MET A 199 28.07 -4.49 -11.86
C MET A 199 27.71 -5.75 -11.05
N ASP A 200 27.66 -5.61 -9.73
CA ASP A 200 27.15 -6.66 -8.86
C ASP A 200 25.64 -6.90 -9.04
N LYS A 201 25.17 -8.06 -8.58
CA LYS A 201 23.77 -8.50 -8.75
C LYS A 201 22.79 -7.56 -8.04
N LEU A 202 23.13 -7.06 -6.85
CA LEU A 202 22.25 -6.22 -6.06
C LEU A 202 22.08 -4.85 -6.71
N SER A 203 23.16 -4.24 -7.20
CA SER A 203 23.06 -2.98 -7.93
C SER A 203 22.31 -3.13 -9.25
N THR A 204 22.57 -4.22 -9.97
CA THR A 204 21.84 -4.54 -11.22
C THR A 204 20.33 -4.67 -10.97
N ALA A 205 19.93 -5.42 -9.94
CA ALA A 205 18.53 -5.60 -9.60
C ALA A 205 17.85 -4.30 -9.13
N ASN A 206 18.56 -3.44 -8.37
CA ASN A 206 18.06 -2.12 -7.99
C ASN A 206 17.76 -1.25 -9.22
N LEU A 207 18.71 -1.21 -10.16
CA LEU A 207 18.56 -0.43 -11.39
C LEU A 207 17.42 -0.96 -12.28
N LYS A 208 17.25 -2.28 -12.37
CA LYS A 208 16.09 -2.86 -13.07
C LYS A 208 14.76 -2.44 -12.44
N LEU A 209 14.67 -2.42 -11.12
CA LEU A 209 13.45 -1.97 -10.42
C LEU A 209 13.21 -0.46 -10.64
N ASP A 210 14.26 0.35 -10.53
CA ASP A 210 14.18 1.78 -10.80
C ASP A 210 13.71 2.05 -12.25
N TYR A 211 14.25 1.31 -13.22
CA TYR A 211 13.82 1.38 -14.62
C TYR A 211 12.35 0.98 -14.78
N ALA A 212 11.95 -0.16 -14.23
CA ALA A 212 10.58 -0.63 -14.32
C ALA A 212 9.56 0.34 -13.67
N ASN A 213 9.94 1.04 -12.60
CA ASN A 213 9.12 2.09 -12.00
C ASN A 213 8.97 3.32 -12.91
N MET A 214 9.97 3.62 -13.74
CA MET A 214 9.99 4.79 -14.62
C MET A 214 9.32 4.53 -15.96
N THR A 215 9.48 3.34 -16.53
CA THR A 215 9.12 3.03 -17.92
C THR A 215 8.19 1.84 -18.09
N GLY A 216 8.09 0.97 -17.07
CA GLY A 216 7.37 -0.30 -17.13
C GLY A 216 5.93 -0.22 -16.63
N GLY A 217 5.20 -1.32 -16.81
CA GLY A 217 3.94 -1.57 -16.14
C GLY A 217 4.14 -2.33 -14.82
N GLU A 218 3.04 -2.65 -14.15
CA GLU A 218 3.06 -3.37 -12.87
C GLU A 218 3.72 -4.76 -12.99
N LEU A 219 3.64 -5.40 -14.16
CA LEU A 219 4.24 -6.72 -14.39
C LEU A 219 5.78 -6.67 -14.40
N GLU A 220 6.35 -5.71 -15.12
CA GLU A 220 7.80 -5.48 -15.17
C GLU A 220 8.32 -5.07 -13.79
N ARG A 221 7.57 -4.21 -13.08
CA ARG A 221 7.89 -3.81 -11.70
C ARG A 221 7.94 -5.02 -10.78
N LEU A 222 6.93 -5.88 -10.84
CA LEU A 222 6.84 -7.10 -10.04
C LEU A 222 7.96 -8.11 -10.35
N ALA A 223 8.39 -8.21 -11.61
CA ALA A 223 9.51 -9.06 -12.00
C ALA A 223 10.84 -8.52 -11.45
N ALA A 224 11.09 -7.22 -11.62
CA ALA A 224 12.30 -6.57 -11.09
C ALA A 224 12.36 -6.62 -9.56
N LEU A 225 11.22 -6.45 -8.88
CA LEU A 225 11.14 -6.56 -7.42
C LEU A 225 11.47 -7.97 -6.92
N ARG A 226 11.06 -9.02 -7.65
CA ARG A 226 11.42 -10.41 -7.34
C ARG A 226 12.94 -10.62 -7.44
N GLU A 227 13.56 -10.17 -8.54
CA GLU A 227 15.03 -10.24 -8.70
C GLU A 227 15.77 -9.51 -7.56
N LEU A 228 15.25 -8.35 -7.13
CA LEU A 228 15.88 -7.59 -6.06
C LEU A 228 15.78 -8.28 -4.70
N ILE A 229 14.67 -8.95 -4.40
CA ILE A 229 14.52 -9.76 -3.18
C ILE A 229 15.45 -10.96 -3.19
N GLU A 230 15.66 -11.62 -4.34
CA GLU A 230 16.65 -12.70 -4.47
C GLU A 230 18.07 -12.21 -4.21
N ALA A 231 18.38 -10.97 -4.64
CA ALA A 231 19.67 -10.34 -4.38
C ALA A 231 19.81 -9.81 -2.93
N SER A 232 18.70 -9.60 -2.21
CA SER A 232 18.66 -9.09 -0.83
C SER A 232 17.55 -9.75 0.01
N PRO A 233 17.70 -11.04 0.36
CA PRO A 233 16.62 -11.83 0.97
C PRO A 233 16.22 -11.40 2.40
N GLY A 234 16.93 -10.43 3.00
CA GLY A 234 16.66 -9.89 4.33
C GLY A 234 16.05 -8.48 4.36
N ASP A 235 15.77 -7.87 3.21
CA ASP A 235 15.18 -6.52 3.16
C ASP A 235 13.66 -6.58 3.36
N THR A 236 13.22 -6.29 4.58
CA THR A 236 11.83 -6.31 5.01
C THR A 236 10.96 -5.28 4.30
N ALA A 237 11.53 -4.16 3.83
CA ALA A 237 10.79 -3.16 3.07
C ALA A 237 10.42 -3.70 1.68
N LEU A 238 11.30 -4.45 1.04
CA LEU A 238 11.02 -5.09 -0.25
C LEU A 238 9.99 -6.21 -0.12
N LEU A 239 10.07 -7.01 0.95
CA LEU A 239 9.05 -8.01 1.26
C LEU A 239 7.66 -7.39 1.39
N ARG A 240 7.55 -6.27 2.12
CA ARG A 240 6.30 -5.51 2.26
C ARG A 240 5.76 -5.03 0.92
N GLN A 241 6.60 -4.41 0.08
CA GLN A 241 6.19 -3.90 -1.22
C GLN A 241 5.67 -5.02 -2.13
N LEU A 242 6.34 -6.17 -2.17
CA LEU A 242 5.91 -7.31 -2.99
C LEU A 242 4.60 -7.89 -2.45
N ALA A 243 4.46 -8.02 -1.13
CA ALA A 243 3.24 -8.52 -0.50
C ALA A 243 2.02 -7.62 -0.82
N GLN A 244 2.18 -6.30 -0.76
CA GLN A 244 1.15 -5.32 -1.14
C GLN A 244 0.78 -5.44 -2.63
N ALA A 245 1.77 -5.53 -3.51
CA ALA A 245 1.54 -5.64 -4.95
C ALA A 245 0.84 -6.95 -5.33
N ARG A 246 1.23 -8.08 -4.71
CA ARG A 246 0.54 -9.37 -4.87
C ARG A 246 -0.89 -9.33 -4.33
N SER A 247 -1.12 -8.63 -3.22
CA SER A 247 -2.47 -8.44 -2.66
C SER A 247 -3.36 -7.63 -3.63
N ALA A 248 -2.83 -6.51 -4.15
CA ALA A 248 -3.56 -5.65 -5.10
C ALA A 248 -3.92 -6.38 -6.41
N THR A 249 -3.06 -7.31 -6.85
CA THR A 249 -3.27 -8.13 -8.04
C THR A 249 -4.03 -9.44 -7.77
N GLY A 250 -4.55 -9.64 -6.55
CA GLY A 250 -5.41 -10.78 -6.20
C GLY A 250 -4.68 -12.09 -5.92
N GLN A 251 -3.34 -12.07 -5.88
CA GLN A 251 -2.53 -13.24 -5.61
C GLN A 251 -2.37 -13.40 -4.10
N PHE A 252 -3.50 -13.56 -3.42
CA PHE A 252 -3.60 -13.51 -1.96
C PHE A 252 -2.77 -14.61 -1.28
N GLY A 253 -2.68 -15.81 -1.85
CA GLY A 253 -1.82 -16.87 -1.31
C GLY A 253 -0.33 -16.52 -1.32
N GLU A 254 0.19 -16.00 -2.44
CA GLU A 254 1.58 -15.52 -2.53
C GLU A 254 1.83 -14.34 -1.61
N ALA A 255 0.89 -13.39 -1.56
CA ALA A 255 0.97 -12.24 -0.68
C ALA A 255 1.01 -12.64 0.81
N ALA A 256 0.17 -13.59 1.22
CA ALA A 256 0.13 -14.08 2.60
C ALA A 256 1.46 -14.70 3.03
N ASN A 257 2.11 -15.48 2.15
CA ASN A 257 3.43 -16.06 2.42
C ASN A 257 4.51 -14.97 2.63
N LEU A 258 4.42 -13.84 1.90
CA LEU A 258 5.35 -12.73 2.06
C LEU A 258 5.08 -11.94 3.34
N TRP A 259 3.82 -11.69 3.67
CA TRP A 259 3.42 -11.08 4.94
C TRP A 259 3.85 -11.93 6.15
N GLU A 260 3.75 -13.25 6.04
CA GLU A 260 4.19 -14.19 7.08
C GLU A 260 5.71 -14.13 7.30
N LYS A 261 6.51 -14.09 6.21
CA LYS A 261 7.97 -13.87 6.31
C LYS A 261 8.29 -12.52 6.96
N LEU A 262 7.56 -11.47 6.61
CA LEU A 262 7.74 -10.15 7.20
C LEU A 262 7.40 -10.13 8.69
N ALA A 263 6.26 -10.72 9.08
CA ALA A 263 5.83 -10.83 10.47
C ALA A 263 6.79 -11.70 11.31
N ALA A 264 7.40 -12.73 10.71
CA ALA A 264 8.45 -13.52 11.37
C ALA A 264 9.74 -12.70 11.58
N ALA A 265 10.11 -11.85 10.61
CA ALA A 265 11.28 -10.98 10.71
C ALA A 265 11.07 -9.80 11.68
N LEU A 266 9.85 -9.28 11.76
CA LEU A 266 9.46 -8.15 12.60
C LEU A 266 8.21 -8.51 13.43
N PRO A 267 8.37 -9.31 14.51
CA PRO A 267 7.23 -9.84 15.27
C PRO A 267 6.38 -8.77 15.97
N ASP A 268 6.91 -7.57 16.18
CA ASP A 268 6.19 -6.44 16.79
C ASP A 268 5.61 -5.46 15.74
N ASP A 269 5.70 -5.79 14.44
CA ASP A 269 5.12 -5.00 13.36
C ASP A 269 3.62 -5.27 13.23
N ALA A 270 2.84 -4.50 14.00
CA ALA A 270 1.38 -4.62 14.06
C ALA A 270 0.72 -4.54 12.68
N ASP A 271 1.22 -3.69 11.78
CA ASP A 271 0.64 -3.51 10.45
C ASP A 271 0.86 -4.74 9.57
N ALA A 272 2.03 -5.40 9.67
CA ALA A 272 2.29 -6.65 8.96
C ALA A 272 1.32 -7.76 9.41
N TRP A 273 1.03 -7.87 10.71
CA TRP A 273 0.04 -8.83 11.22
C TRP A 273 -1.38 -8.53 10.76
N ASN A 274 -1.80 -7.27 10.77
CA ASN A 274 -3.11 -6.88 10.25
C ASN A 274 -3.26 -7.24 8.76
N GLN A 275 -2.25 -6.90 7.95
CA GLN A 275 -2.26 -7.21 6.51
C GLN A 275 -2.20 -8.71 6.24
N LEU A 276 -1.45 -9.48 7.04
CA LEU A 276 -1.45 -10.94 6.96
C LEU A 276 -2.86 -11.50 7.22
N GLY A 277 -3.56 -10.98 8.25
CA GLY A 277 -4.91 -11.39 8.60
C GLY A 277 -5.91 -11.21 7.46
N TYR A 278 -6.00 -10.00 6.89
CA TYR A 278 -6.87 -9.74 5.74
C TYR A 278 -6.47 -10.55 4.51
N THR A 279 -5.17 -10.65 4.20
CA THR A 279 -4.70 -11.38 3.02
C THR A 279 -4.98 -12.88 3.14
N ARG A 280 -4.83 -13.48 4.33
CA ARG A 280 -5.24 -14.86 4.60
C ARG A 280 -6.75 -15.04 4.44
N ALA A 281 -7.56 -14.11 4.92
CA ALA A 281 -9.02 -14.15 4.74
C ALA A 281 -9.42 -14.07 3.26
N TRP A 282 -8.81 -13.19 2.48
CA TRP A 282 -9.04 -13.11 1.03
C TRP A 282 -8.58 -14.36 0.27
N ALA A 283 -7.56 -15.06 0.79
CA ALA A 283 -7.15 -16.38 0.31
C ALA A 283 -8.07 -17.53 0.77
N GLY A 284 -9.10 -17.24 1.58
CA GLY A 284 -10.04 -18.24 2.13
C GLY A 284 -9.54 -18.97 3.38
N ASP A 285 -8.40 -18.59 3.95
CA ASP A 285 -7.79 -19.21 5.13
C ASP A 285 -8.23 -18.53 6.42
N TYR A 286 -9.45 -18.86 6.86
CA TYR A 286 -10.08 -18.30 8.06
C TYR A 286 -9.22 -18.49 9.33
N ASN A 287 -8.75 -19.72 9.58
CA ASN A 287 -8.05 -20.04 10.83
C ASN A 287 -6.73 -19.27 10.95
N SER A 288 -5.97 -19.13 9.86
CA SER A 288 -4.74 -18.32 9.89
C SER A 288 -5.04 -16.83 9.97
N ALA A 289 -6.13 -16.35 9.36
CA ALA A 289 -6.56 -14.97 9.47
C ALA A 289 -6.86 -14.58 10.93
N VAL A 290 -7.65 -15.41 11.64
CA VAL A 290 -7.97 -15.18 13.06
C VAL A 290 -6.72 -15.23 13.94
N ARG A 291 -5.78 -16.15 13.69
CA ARG A 291 -4.50 -16.19 14.42
C ARG A 291 -3.68 -14.90 14.23
N ALA A 292 -3.57 -14.41 13.01
CA ALA A 292 -2.87 -13.16 12.72
C ALA A 292 -3.54 -11.95 13.40
N MET A 293 -4.88 -11.91 13.45
CA MET A 293 -5.60 -10.88 14.21
C MET A 293 -5.36 -10.97 15.73
N GLY A 294 -5.13 -12.18 16.25
CA GLY A 294 -4.69 -12.39 17.63
C GLY A 294 -3.35 -11.70 17.95
N GLU A 295 -2.35 -11.86 17.07
CA GLU A 295 -1.05 -11.17 17.22
C GLU A 295 -1.18 -9.66 17.04
N TYR A 296 -1.96 -9.20 16.05
CA TYR A 296 -2.23 -7.77 15.88
C TYR A 296 -2.83 -7.16 17.16
N ARG A 297 -3.84 -7.82 17.74
CA ARG A 297 -4.47 -7.40 19.00
C ARG A 297 -3.51 -7.47 20.18
N ARG A 298 -2.62 -8.47 20.26
CA ARG A 298 -1.60 -8.56 21.32
C ARG A 298 -0.70 -7.33 21.33
N ILE A 299 -0.28 -6.86 20.15
CA ILE A 299 0.61 -5.70 20.00
C ILE A 299 -0.15 -4.38 20.20
N ARG A 300 -1.40 -4.30 19.72
CA ARG A 300 -2.23 -3.08 19.72
C ARG A 300 -3.52 -3.26 20.54
N ALA A 301 -3.39 -3.70 21.79
CA ALA A 301 -4.53 -4.09 22.62
C ALA A 301 -5.57 -2.98 22.86
N THR A 302 -5.15 -1.71 22.91
CA THR A 302 -6.03 -0.55 23.12
C THR A 302 -6.49 0.10 21.81
N ASP A 303 -5.97 -0.33 20.67
CA ASP A 303 -6.34 0.21 19.35
C ASP A 303 -7.73 -0.32 18.96
N PRO A 304 -8.71 0.55 18.62
CA PRO A 304 -10.01 0.12 18.12
C PRO A 304 -9.92 -0.66 16.80
N ASN A 305 -8.93 -0.37 15.95
CA ASN A 305 -8.75 -1.05 14.66
C ASN A 305 -8.52 -2.55 14.82
N SER A 306 -7.85 -2.98 15.90
CA SER A 306 -7.64 -4.41 16.17
C SER A 306 -8.94 -5.20 16.30
N ASP A 307 -9.97 -4.62 16.91
CA ASP A 307 -11.29 -5.24 17.04
C ASP A 307 -12.13 -5.07 15.78
N ASP A 308 -12.06 -3.91 15.10
CA ASP A 308 -12.76 -3.71 13.82
C ASP A 308 -12.27 -4.70 12.76
N SER A 309 -10.95 -4.82 12.59
CA SER A 309 -10.36 -5.76 11.63
C SER A 309 -10.68 -7.21 11.99
N THR A 310 -10.70 -7.57 13.29
CA THR A 310 -11.15 -8.91 13.70
C THR A 310 -12.63 -9.13 13.32
N GLY A 311 -13.47 -8.12 13.53
CA GLY A 311 -14.89 -8.14 13.15
C GLY A 311 -15.08 -8.38 11.65
N ASP A 312 -14.26 -7.74 10.81
CA ASP A 312 -14.28 -7.95 9.36
C ASP A 312 -13.97 -9.39 8.96
N ILE A 313 -12.96 -10.02 9.59
CA ILE A 313 -12.62 -11.42 9.32
C ILE A 313 -13.80 -12.32 9.71
N TYR A 314 -14.37 -12.14 10.90
CA TYR A 314 -15.55 -12.92 11.30
C TYR A 314 -16.75 -12.71 10.36
N LEU A 315 -17.00 -11.46 9.95
CA LEU A 315 -18.09 -11.12 9.03
C LEU A 315 -17.90 -11.84 7.69
N MET A 316 -16.71 -11.73 7.09
CA MET A 316 -16.39 -12.36 5.79
C MET A 316 -16.71 -13.85 5.77
N PHE A 317 -16.48 -14.56 6.88
CA PHE A 317 -16.76 -15.99 7.04
C PHE A 317 -18.09 -16.30 7.74
N ARG A 318 -18.97 -15.30 7.92
CA ARG A 318 -20.33 -15.41 8.48
C ARG A 318 -20.40 -15.85 9.95
N HIS A 319 -19.34 -15.61 10.71
CA HIS A 319 -19.32 -15.71 12.17
C HIS A 319 -19.99 -14.47 12.78
N TYR A 320 -21.29 -14.29 12.54
CA TYR A 320 -22.00 -13.06 12.84
C TYR A 320 -22.01 -12.69 14.34
N PRO A 321 -22.21 -13.62 15.30
CA PRO A 321 -22.13 -13.29 16.72
C PRO A 321 -20.76 -12.70 17.11
N GLU A 322 -19.67 -13.31 16.67
CA GLU A 322 -18.30 -12.90 16.95
C GLU A 322 -17.95 -11.58 16.23
N ALA A 323 -18.42 -11.40 15.01
CA ALA A 323 -18.28 -10.15 14.25
C ALA A 323 -18.96 -8.98 14.99
N ALA A 324 -20.23 -9.14 15.38
CA ALA A 324 -20.97 -8.11 16.10
C ALA A 324 -20.31 -7.77 17.44
N ALA A 325 -19.83 -8.77 18.19
CA ALA A 325 -19.11 -8.55 19.44
C ALA A 325 -17.81 -7.78 19.22
N SER A 326 -17.04 -8.12 18.19
CA SER A 326 -15.78 -7.46 17.85
C SER A 326 -16.01 -6.00 17.44
N TYR A 327 -16.99 -5.72 16.56
CA TYR A 327 -17.33 -4.34 16.21
C TYR A 327 -17.78 -3.51 17.41
N LEU A 328 -18.57 -4.08 18.33
CA LEU A 328 -18.97 -3.38 19.55
C LEU A 328 -17.80 -3.14 20.51
N ALA A 329 -16.79 -4.03 20.53
CA ALA A 329 -15.56 -3.82 21.29
C ALA A 329 -14.73 -2.66 20.70
N SER A 330 -14.64 -2.54 19.37
CA SER A 330 -14.05 -1.36 18.70
C SER A 330 -14.77 -0.06 19.11
N VAL A 331 -16.11 -0.05 19.03
CA VAL A 331 -16.95 1.10 19.43
C VAL A 331 -16.76 1.46 20.91
N ALA A 332 -16.58 0.48 21.80
CA ALA A 332 -16.34 0.72 23.22
C ALA A 332 -14.99 1.40 23.49
N LYS A 333 -13.98 1.14 22.65
CA LYS A 333 -12.66 1.81 22.72
C LYS A 333 -12.72 3.22 22.14
N GLU A 334 -13.29 3.36 20.94
CA GLU A 334 -13.43 4.64 20.26
C GLU A 334 -14.74 4.68 19.44
N PRO A 335 -15.80 5.33 19.95
CA PRO A 335 -17.13 5.28 19.32
C PRO A 335 -17.22 5.81 17.88
N PHE A 336 -16.32 6.72 17.50
CA PHE A 336 -16.30 7.35 16.17
C PHE A 336 -15.05 6.96 15.35
N PHE A 337 -14.39 5.86 15.71
CA PHE A 337 -13.28 5.30 14.93
C PHE A 337 -13.69 5.09 13.47
N GLN A 338 -12.87 5.59 12.54
CA GLN A 338 -13.16 5.61 11.10
C GLN A 338 -14.58 6.09 10.78
N ASN A 339 -14.97 7.24 11.35
CA ASN A 339 -16.31 7.82 11.21
C ASN A 339 -17.43 6.89 11.70
N GLY A 340 -17.20 6.14 12.78
CA GLY A 340 -18.20 5.25 13.38
C GLY A 340 -18.54 4.02 12.53
N THR A 341 -17.73 3.68 11.53
CA THR A 341 -18.02 2.57 10.60
C THR A 341 -18.21 1.23 11.32
N SER A 342 -17.49 0.98 12.43
CA SER A 342 -17.70 -0.24 13.24
C SER A 342 -19.13 -0.35 13.77
N LEU A 343 -19.77 0.75 14.17
CA LEU A 343 -21.16 0.75 14.65
C LEU A 343 -22.14 0.41 13.51
N TYR A 344 -21.88 0.92 12.31
CA TYR A 344 -22.63 0.59 11.10
C TYR A 344 -22.48 -0.90 10.72
N LYS A 345 -21.24 -1.43 10.74
CA LYS A 345 -20.97 -2.85 10.50
C LYS A 345 -21.63 -3.74 11.56
N ALA A 346 -21.67 -3.31 12.83
CA ALA A 346 -22.39 -4.01 13.90
C ALA A 346 -23.91 -4.06 13.64
N ALA A 347 -24.51 -2.94 13.20
CA ALA A 347 -25.92 -2.89 12.81
C ALA A 347 -26.23 -3.89 11.69
N TRP A 348 -25.43 -3.89 10.62
CA TRP A 348 -25.55 -4.86 9.53
C TRP A 348 -25.41 -6.30 9.99
N THR A 349 -24.45 -6.57 10.87
CA THR A 349 -24.21 -7.91 11.39
C THR A 349 -25.41 -8.41 12.21
N LYS A 350 -26.01 -7.55 13.03
CA LYS A 350 -27.26 -7.87 13.76
C LYS A 350 -28.43 -8.14 12.81
N PHE A 351 -28.55 -7.38 11.72
CA PHE A 351 -29.54 -7.64 10.69
C PHE A 351 -29.32 -9.01 10.03
N LEU A 352 -28.08 -9.36 9.69
CA LEU A 352 -27.72 -10.67 9.12
C LEU A 352 -27.97 -11.84 10.09
N MET A 353 -28.00 -11.59 11.40
CA MET A 353 -28.43 -12.55 12.42
C MET A 353 -29.96 -12.71 12.52
N GLY A 354 -30.74 -11.88 11.80
CA GLY A 354 -32.20 -11.83 11.91
C GLY A 354 -32.73 -10.95 13.04
N ASP A 355 -31.87 -10.19 13.73
CA ASP A 355 -32.25 -9.29 14.82
C ASP A 355 -32.42 -7.86 14.30
N LEU A 356 -33.53 -7.61 13.61
CA LEU A 356 -33.84 -6.30 13.02
C LEU A 356 -33.97 -5.20 14.09
N GLY A 357 -34.50 -5.52 15.27
CA GLY A 357 -34.67 -4.56 16.35
C GLY A 357 -33.34 -4.04 16.90
N ALA A 358 -32.39 -4.95 17.17
CA ALA A 358 -31.05 -4.54 17.58
C ALA A 358 -30.29 -3.83 16.46
N ALA A 359 -30.46 -4.29 15.20
CA ALA A 359 -29.86 -3.66 14.04
C ALA A 359 -30.30 -2.20 13.89
N ASP A 360 -31.61 -1.93 13.95
CA ASP A 360 -32.16 -0.58 13.87
C ASP A 360 -31.67 0.31 15.00
N LYS A 361 -31.61 -0.20 16.23
CA LYS A 361 -31.09 0.54 17.37
C LYS A 361 -29.66 1.02 17.13
N LEU A 362 -28.78 0.14 16.63
CA LEU A 362 -27.39 0.48 16.33
C LEU A 362 -27.29 1.45 15.14
N PHE A 363 -28.09 1.25 14.08
CA PHE A 363 -28.12 2.16 12.94
C PHE A 363 -28.61 3.56 13.33
N THR A 364 -29.64 3.67 14.20
CA THR A 364 -30.10 4.96 14.73
C THR A 364 -28.99 5.67 15.52
N GLN A 365 -28.21 4.93 16.32
CA GLN A 365 -27.06 5.51 17.03
C GLN A 365 -26.00 6.03 16.07
N TYR A 366 -25.67 5.25 15.02
CA TYR A 366 -24.76 5.66 13.96
C TYR A 366 -25.25 6.95 13.28
N ARG A 367 -26.50 6.97 12.82
CA ARG A 367 -27.09 8.15 12.17
C ARG A 367 -27.06 9.39 13.08
N ALA A 368 -27.43 9.25 14.35
CA ALA A 368 -27.43 10.36 15.29
C ALA A 368 -26.03 10.93 15.53
N ALA A 369 -24.99 10.08 15.51
CA ALA A 369 -23.61 10.55 15.58
C ALA A 369 -23.22 11.37 14.34
N HIS A 370 -23.63 10.94 13.14
CA HIS A 370 -23.34 11.65 11.90
C HIS A 370 -24.14 12.95 11.70
N GLU A 371 -25.37 12.99 12.20
CA GLU A 371 -26.20 14.19 12.18
C GLU A 371 -25.53 15.32 12.96
N LYS A 372 -24.96 15.01 14.14
CA LYS A 372 -24.17 15.96 14.94
C LYS A 372 -22.93 16.48 14.21
N GLN A 373 -22.37 15.69 13.28
CA GLN A 373 -21.21 16.08 12.47
C GLN A 373 -21.59 16.83 11.19
N GLY A 374 -22.89 17.02 10.90
CA GLY A 374 -23.33 17.65 9.66
C GLY A 374 -22.98 16.84 8.41
N THR A 375 -22.94 15.51 8.53
CA THR A 375 -22.58 14.64 7.40
C THR A 375 -23.61 14.80 6.26
N PRO A 376 -23.19 15.00 5.00
CA PRO A 376 -24.12 15.09 3.88
C PRO A 376 -24.79 13.74 3.58
N ASN A 377 -25.92 13.77 2.85
CA ASN A 377 -26.63 12.57 2.36
C ASN A 377 -27.10 11.58 3.43
N LEU A 378 -27.30 12.00 4.69
CA LEU A 378 -27.78 11.11 5.74
C LEU A 378 -29.17 10.52 5.49
N SER A 379 -30.07 11.31 4.90
CA SER A 379 -31.38 10.80 4.51
C SER A 379 -31.27 9.71 3.43
N LEU A 380 -30.29 9.81 2.53
CA LEU A 380 -30.04 8.78 1.52
C LEU A 380 -29.56 7.48 2.18
N LEU A 381 -28.62 7.58 3.12
CA LEU A 381 -28.14 6.43 3.88
C LEU A 381 -29.27 5.77 4.71
N GLU A 382 -30.16 6.57 5.31
CA GLU A 382 -31.35 6.05 6.01
C GLU A 382 -32.30 5.33 5.06
N GLY A 383 -32.59 5.92 3.89
CA GLY A 383 -33.41 5.26 2.88
C GLY A 383 -32.77 3.95 2.40
N GLU A 384 -31.46 3.93 2.14
CA GLU A 384 -30.74 2.70 1.77
C GLU A 384 -30.83 1.64 2.86
N TRP A 385 -30.64 2.00 4.13
CA TRP A 385 -30.83 1.09 5.26
C TRP A 385 -32.23 0.48 5.25
N LEU A 386 -33.28 1.30 5.18
CA LEU A 386 -34.67 0.85 5.13
C LEU A 386 -34.92 -0.07 3.93
N TYR A 387 -34.46 0.30 2.74
CA TYR A 387 -34.69 -0.45 1.51
C TYR A 387 -34.01 -1.83 1.53
N LEU A 388 -32.76 -1.88 1.96
CA LEU A 388 -31.97 -3.11 1.97
C LEU A 388 -32.36 -4.07 3.11
N THR A 389 -33.09 -3.56 4.10
CA THR A 389 -33.65 -4.36 5.22
C THR A 389 -35.13 -4.73 5.01
N GLY A 390 -35.66 -4.53 3.80
CA GLY A 390 -36.98 -5.00 3.39
C GLY A 390 -38.14 -4.01 3.61
N ARG A 391 -37.86 -2.76 3.94
CA ARG A 391 -38.86 -1.70 4.17
C ARG A 391 -38.98 -0.77 2.97
N ASP A 392 -39.13 -1.38 1.80
CA ASP A 392 -39.02 -0.72 0.48
C ASP A 392 -39.97 0.47 0.30
N LYS A 393 -41.22 0.34 0.78
CA LYS A 393 -42.23 1.42 0.71
C LYS A 393 -41.89 2.60 1.62
N GLU A 394 -41.35 2.32 2.80
CA GLU A 394 -40.93 3.35 3.75
C GLU A 394 -39.71 4.10 3.22
N ALA A 395 -38.74 3.36 2.69
CA ALA A 395 -37.54 3.91 2.06
C ALA A 395 -37.87 4.84 0.89
N THR A 396 -38.68 4.38 -0.07
CA THR A 396 -39.06 5.20 -1.24
C THR A 396 -39.84 6.44 -0.83
N ALA A 397 -40.78 6.32 0.10
CA ALA A 397 -41.53 7.47 0.63
C ALA A 397 -40.63 8.50 1.32
N LEU A 398 -39.66 8.03 2.12
CA LEU A 398 -38.66 8.90 2.76
C LEU A 398 -37.84 9.65 1.71
N ILE A 399 -37.21 8.94 0.76
CA ILE A 399 -36.33 9.57 -0.23
C ILE A 399 -37.09 10.55 -1.13
N ARG A 400 -38.31 10.21 -1.58
CA ARG A 400 -39.17 11.12 -2.36
C ARG A 400 -39.55 12.38 -1.56
N LYS A 401 -39.74 12.28 -0.25
CA LYS A 401 -40.00 13.45 0.62
C LYS A 401 -38.75 14.30 0.81
N GLU A 402 -37.60 13.68 1.04
CA GLU A 402 -36.36 14.40 1.37
C GLU A 402 -35.74 15.10 0.16
N VAL A 403 -35.84 14.52 -1.04
CA VAL A 403 -35.32 15.15 -2.27
C VAL A 403 -35.98 16.49 -2.58
N LEU A 404 -37.27 16.67 -2.21
CA LEU A 404 -38.02 17.91 -2.41
C LEU A 404 -37.52 19.08 -1.53
N LYS A 405 -36.77 18.79 -0.47
CA LYS A 405 -36.16 19.81 0.39
C LYS A 405 -34.83 20.32 -0.15
N LEU A 406 -34.22 19.58 -1.08
CA LEU A 406 -32.94 19.93 -1.67
C LEU A 406 -33.17 20.98 -2.76
N THR A 407 -32.32 22.01 -2.80
CA THR A 407 -32.48 23.13 -3.72
C THR A 407 -31.50 23.09 -4.89
N SER A 408 -30.43 22.29 -4.82
CA SER A 408 -29.45 22.14 -5.90
C SER A 408 -29.67 20.85 -6.68
N LEU A 409 -29.58 20.93 -8.02
CA LEU A 409 -29.65 19.77 -8.91
C LEU A 409 -28.59 18.72 -8.57
N ASP A 410 -27.41 19.17 -8.14
CA ASP A 410 -26.27 18.30 -7.82
C ASP A 410 -26.55 17.43 -6.59
N SER A 411 -27.18 18.02 -5.56
CA SER A 411 -27.59 17.28 -4.36
C SER A 411 -28.78 16.36 -4.64
N GLN A 412 -29.71 16.77 -5.51
CA GLN A 412 -30.87 15.96 -5.91
C GLN A 412 -30.48 14.74 -6.76
N GLY A 413 -29.41 14.85 -7.57
CA GLY A 413 -29.02 13.82 -8.53
C GLY A 413 -28.85 12.42 -7.92
N ALA A 414 -28.18 12.32 -6.77
CA ALA A 414 -27.96 11.04 -6.10
C ALA A 414 -29.26 10.40 -5.56
N TYR A 415 -30.20 11.22 -5.08
CA TYR A 415 -31.50 10.76 -4.57
C TYR A 415 -32.34 10.19 -5.70
N TYR A 416 -32.47 10.94 -6.80
CA TYR A 416 -33.24 10.51 -7.96
C TYR A 416 -32.61 9.31 -8.68
N GLN A 417 -31.27 9.21 -8.74
CA GLN A 417 -30.60 8.03 -9.28
C GLN A 417 -30.88 6.78 -8.44
N THR A 418 -30.92 6.93 -7.12
CA THR A 418 -31.24 5.83 -6.20
C THR A 418 -32.69 5.40 -6.36
N LEU A 419 -33.63 6.36 -6.43
CA LEU A 419 -35.05 6.08 -6.72
C LEU A 419 -35.23 5.37 -8.06
N ALA A 420 -34.58 5.84 -9.13
CA ALA A 420 -34.67 5.23 -10.44
C ALA A 420 -34.25 3.73 -10.42
N VAL A 421 -33.18 3.39 -9.69
CA VAL A 421 -32.78 1.98 -9.54
C VAL A 421 -33.81 1.18 -8.74
N TRP A 422 -34.35 1.76 -7.66
CA TRP A 422 -35.37 1.10 -6.83
C TRP A 422 -36.69 0.87 -7.59
N ASP A 423 -37.09 1.82 -8.43
CA ASP A 423 -38.28 1.69 -9.28
C ASP A 423 -38.06 0.63 -10.37
N LEU A 424 -36.86 0.54 -10.97
CA LEU A 424 -36.50 -0.55 -11.88
C LEU A 424 -36.57 -1.92 -11.20
N LEU A 425 -36.08 -2.03 -9.95
CA LEU A 425 -36.18 -3.24 -9.14
C LEU A 425 -37.66 -3.58 -8.83
N ALA A 426 -38.50 -2.57 -8.61
CA ALA A 426 -39.94 -2.70 -8.43
C ALA A 426 -40.71 -2.95 -9.75
N LYS A 427 -40.01 -3.06 -10.89
CA LYS A 427 -40.58 -3.25 -12.24
C LYS A 427 -41.44 -2.08 -12.72
N ASP A 428 -41.22 -0.88 -12.18
CA ASP A 428 -41.84 0.37 -12.61
C ASP A 428 -40.84 1.22 -13.42
N ARG A 429 -40.70 0.89 -14.70
CA ARG A 429 -39.74 1.57 -15.58
C ARG A 429 -40.16 2.99 -15.95
N GLU A 430 -41.46 3.28 -15.97
CA GLU A 430 -41.96 4.60 -16.32
C GLU A 430 -41.57 5.60 -15.23
N THR A 431 -41.84 5.27 -13.97
CA THR A 431 -41.41 6.09 -12.83
C THR A 431 -39.89 6.19 -12.77
N ALA A 432 -39.17 5.09 -13.01
CA ALA A 432 -37.71 5.10 -13.05
C ALA A 432 -37.14 6.08 -14.10
N ALA A 433 -37.73 6.11 -15.29
CA ALA A 433 -37.32 7.05 -16.35
C ALA A 433 -37.62 8.51 -15.97
N SER A 434 -38.75 8.75 -15.28
CA SER A 434 -39.08 10.07 -14.73
C SER A 434 -38.06 10.52 -13.69
N ASP A 435 -37.71 9.64 -12.73
CA ASP A 435 -36.73 9.95 -11.69
C ASP A 435 -35.32 10.13 -12.28
N ALA A 436 -34.89 9.28 -13.21
CA ALA A 436 -33.63 9.49 -13.93
C ALA A 436 -33.61 10.84 -14.67
N LYS A 437 -34.70 11.25 -15.32
CA LYS A 437 -34.79 12.58 -15.92
C LYS A 437 -34.67 13.70 -14.88
N ALA A 438 -35.31 13.55 -13.72
CA ALA A 438 -35.24 14.51 -12.62
C ALA A 438 -33.82 14.61 -12.01
N ALA A 439 -33.04 13.52 -12.04
CA ALA A 439 -31.64 13.52 -11.63
C ALA A 439 -30.75 14.41 -12.54
N GLY A 440 -31.23 14.79 -13.72
CA GLY A 440 -30.48 15.56 -14.72
C GLY A 440 -29.47 14.72 -15.51
N GLY A 441 -28.61 15.40 -16.28
CA GLY A 441 -27.63 14.74 -17.14
C GLY A 441 -26.60 13.90 -16.38
N ALA A 442 -26.07 12.86 -17.04
CA ALA A 442 -25.04 11.99 -16.45
C ALA A 442 -23.71 12.74 -16.26
N ARG A 443 -23.33 12.96 -14.99
CA ARG A 443 -22.05 13.61 -14.62
C ARG A 443 -21.02 12.66 -14.02
N THR A 444 -21.40 11.41 -13.76
CA THR A 444 -20.53 10.36 -13.24
C THR A 444 -20.74 9.06 -14.03
N PRO A 445 -19.78 8.13 -14.04
CA PRO A 445 -19.94 6.83 -14.69
C PRO A 445 -21.16 6.04 -14.16
N LEU A 446 -21.39 6.05 -12.84
CA LEU A 446 -22.56 5.39 -12.24
C LEU A 446 -23.88 6.04 -12.67
N ALA A 447 -23.92 7.37 -12.73
CA ALA A 447 -25.08 8.09 -13.25
C ALA A 447 -25.38 7.71 -14.71
N ALA A 448 -24.33 7.58 -15.54
CA ALA A 448 -24.49 7.15 -16.93
C ALA A 448 -25.07 5.73 -17.03
N VAL A 449 -24.64 4.80 -16.17
CA VAL A 449 -25.20 3.44 -16.08
C VAL A 449 -26.69 3.49 -15.71
N VAL A 450 -27.08 4.30 -14.72
CA VAL A 450 -28.50 4.45 -14.33
C VAL A 450 -29.34 5.05 -15.46
N GLN A 451 -28.86 6.13 -16.09
CA GLN A 451 -29.54 6.76 -17.24
C GLN A 451 -29.71 5.81 -18.42
N PHE A 452 -28.72 4.96 -18.65
CA PHE A 452 -28.81 3.92 -19.68
C PHE A 452 -29.83 2.84 -19.30
N ALA A 453 -29.80 2.38 -18.05
CA ALA A 453 -30.63 1.28 -17.57
C ALA A 453 -32.13 1.60 -17.54
N VAL A 454 -32.54 2.87 -17.54
CA VAL A 454 -33.95 3.28 -17.57
C VAL A 454 -34.58 3.31 -18.96
N LEU A 455 -33.78 3.20 -20.04
CA LEU A 455 -34.32 3.13 -21.41
C LEU A 455 -35.28 1.93 -21.57
N PRO A 456 -36.16 1.90 -22.59
CA PRO A 456 -37.12 0.81 -22.76
C PRO A 456 -36.45 -0.56 -22.76
N SER A 457 -37.02 -1.54 -22.04
CA SER A 457 -36.46 -2.90 -21.97
C SER A 457 -36.27 -3.49 -23.37
N ALA A 458 -35.14 -4.17 -23.59
CA ALA A 458 -34.75 -4.67 -24.91
C ALA A 458 -33.92 -5.96 -24.83
N SER A 459 -33.74 -6.67 -25.94
CA SER A 459 -32.86 -7.85 -25.98
C SER A 459 -31.40 -7.45 -25.72
N ALA A 460 -30.53 -8.40 -25.36
CA ALA A 460 -29.10 -8.10 -25.21
C ALA A 460 -28.46 -7.49 -26.46
N ALA A 461 -28.88 -7.90 -27.66
CA ALA A 461 -28.38 -7.34 -28.92
C ALA A 461 -28.74 -5.85 -29.05
N GLU A 462 -30.00 -5.51 -28.76
CA GLU A 462 -30.47 -4.12 -28.83
C GLU A 462 -29.86 -3.26 -27.72
N TRP A 463 -29.71 -3.80 -26.50
CA TRP A 463 -28.96 -3.10 -25.44
C TRP A 463 -27.51 -2.83 -25.84
N THR A 464 -26.85 -3.80 -26.46
CA THR A 464 -25.47 -3.63 -26.94
C THR A 464 -25.38 -2.55 -28.02
N ALA A 465 -26.28 -2.58 -29.01
CA ALA A 465 -26.34 -1.58 -30.07
C ALA A 465 -26.53 -0.15 -29.51
N ARG A 466 -27.41 0.02 -28.53
CA ARG A 466 -27.60 1.31 -27.84
C ARG A 466 -26.35 1.76 -27.09
N ALA A 467 -25.70 0.84 -26.37
CA ALA A 467 -24.48 1.16 -25.64
C ALA A 467 -23.35 1.58 -26.58
N ASP A 468 -23.21 0.92 -27.73
CA ASP A 468 -22.22 1.28 -28.75
C ASP A 468 -22.48 2.67 -29.36
N GLN A 469 -23.75 3.02 -29.58
CA GLN A 469 -24.15 4.33 -30.08
C GLN A 469 -23.96 5.45 -29.04
N MET A 470 -24.35 5.21 -27.78
CA MET A 470 -24.37 6.23 -26.73
C MET A 470 -23.01 6.44 -26.05
N LEU A 471 -22.14 5.42 -26.05
CA LEU A 471 -20.82 5.45 -25.43
C LEU A 471 -19.76 5.05 -26.46
N PRO A 472 -19.54 5.87 -27.51
CA PRO A 472 -18.63 5.53 -28.59
C PRO A 472 -17.16 5.59 -28.14
N GLY A 473 -16.34 4.71 -28.72
CA GLY A 473 -14.89 4.70 -28.52
C GLY A 473 -14.37 3.60 -27.59
N ALA A 474 -13.13 3.16 -27.85
CA ALA A 474 -12.51 2.04 -27.15
C ALA A 474 -12.31 2.28 -25.63
N ALA A 475 -12.04 3.54 -25.24
CA ALA A 475 -11.82 3.92 -23.84
C ALA A 475 -13.05 3.68 -22.94
N LEU A 476 -14.27 3.64 -23.51
CA LEU A 476 -15.52 3.45 -22.79
C LEU A 476 -15.99 1.98 -22.77
N ALA A 477 -15.17 1.02 -23.21
CA ALA A 477 -15.55 -0.39 -23.28
C ALA A 477 -16.01 -0.96 -21.92
N ASN A 478 -15.30 -0.64 -20.83
CA ASN A 478 -15.67 -1.09 -19.49
C ASN A 478 -17.01 -0.48 -19.03
N LEU A 479 -17.22 0.81 -19.31
CA LEU A 479 -18.47 1.47 -18.96
C LEU A 479 -19.66 0.91 -19.77
N ARG A 480 -19.46 0.55 -21.05
CA ARG A 480 -20.48 -0.13 -21.86
C ARG A 480 -20.84 -1.50 -21.29
N ASN A 481 -19.85 -2.30 -20.91
CA ASN A 481 -20.10 -3.59 -20.28
C ASN A 481 -20.90 -3.44 -18.98
N LEU A 482 -20.54 -2.45 -18.12
CA LEU A 482 -21.30 -2.12 -16.91
C LEU A 482 -22.74 -1.70 -17.24
N ALA A 483 -22.93 -0.79 -18.19
CA ALA A 483 -24.24 -0.28 -18.58
C ALA A 483 -25.17 -1.41 -19.07
N VAL A 484 -24.71 -2.23 -20.01
CA VAL A 484 -25.47 -3.36 -20.55
C VAL A 484 -25.68 -4.44 -19.48
N GLY A 485 -24.64 -4.77 -18.72
CA GLY A 485 -24.70 -5.77 -17.65
C GLY A 485 -25.74 -5.42 -16.59
N TYR A 486 -25.77 -4.19 -16.10
CA TYR A 486 -26.78 -3.75 -15.14
C TYR A 486 -28.19 -3.64 -15.75
N ALA A 487 -28.33 -3.13 -16.98
CA ALA A 487 -29.62 -3.04 -17.66
C ALA A 487 -30.28 -4.43 -17.82
N LEU A 488 -29.51 -5.44 -18.24
CA LEU A 488 -29.98 -6.82 -18.36
C LEU A 488 -30.36 -7.43 -17.00
N VAL A 489 -29.59 -7.15 -15.96
CA VAL A 489 -29.91 -7.59 -14.59
C VAL A 489 -31.23 -6.99 -14.10
N LEU A 490 -31.43 -5.68 -14.31
CA LEU A 490 -32.66 -4.97 -13.91
C LEU A 490 -33.87 -5.41 -14.74
N ASP A 491 -33.67 -5.81 -16.00
CA ASP A 491 -34.66 -6.47 -16.85
C ASP A 491 -35.01 -7.90 -16.40
N GLY A 492 -34.27 -8.49 -15.47
CA GLY A 492 -34.43 -9.88 -15.05
C GLY A 492 -33.81 -10.90 -16.03
N LYS A 493 -33.03 -10.46 -17.00
CA LYS A 493 -32.39 -11.29 -18.04
C LYS A 493 -31.03 -11.83 -17.57
N ARG A 494 -31.05 -12.59 -16.48
CA ARG A 494 -29.82 -13.05 -15.78
C ARG A 494 -28.84 -13.78 -16.72
N ALA A 495 -29.34 -14.73 -17.51
CA ALA A 495 -28.52 -15.53 -18.43
C ALA A 495 -27.84 -14.66 -19.50
N GLU A 496 -28.55 -13.67 -20.04
CA GLU A 496 -27.98 -12.72 -21.02
C GLU A 496 -26.98 -11.75 -20.40
N ALA A 497 -27.11 -11.44 -19.10
CA ALA A 497 -26.19 -10.55 -18.40
C ALA A 497 -24.83 -11.19 -18.12
N LEU A 498 -24.77 -12.50 -17.90
CA LEU A 498 -23.56 -13.22 -17.44
C LEU A 498 -22.31 -12.96 -18.31
N PRO A 499 -22.37 -13.01 -19.65
CA PRO A 499 -21.19 -12.74 -20.49
C PRO A 499 -20.62 -11.33 -20.33
N PHE A 500 -21.46 -10.33 -20.00
CA PHE A 500 -20.99 -8.98 -19.70
C PHE A 500 -20.36 -8.92 -18.31
N TRP A 501 -20.93 -9.62 -17.34
CA TRP A 501 -20.37 -9.71 -15.99
C TRP A 501 -19.04 -10.46 -15.95
N ASP A 502 -18.83 -11.49 -16.78
CA ASP A 502 -17.53 -12.14 -16.92
C ASP A 502 -16.45 -11.14 -17.40
N LYS A 503 -16.80 -10.27 -18.37
CA LYS A 503 -15.91 -9.19 -18.84
C LYS A 503 -15.66 -8.12 -17.77
N ILE A 504 -16.70 -7.73 -17.03
CA ILE A 504 -16.58 -6.76 -15.92
C ILE A 504 -15.61 -7.30 -14.87
N ILE A 505 -15.80 -8.54 -14.43
CA ILE A 505 -14.97 -9.14 -13.38
C ILE A 505 -13.52 -9.36 -13.84
N ALA A 506 -13.29 -9.64 -15.11
CA ALA A 506 -11.96 -9.78 -15.68
C ALA A 506 -11.12 -8.48 -15.60
N THR A 507 -11.76 -7.31 -15.59
CA THR A 507 -11.07 -6.00 -15.51
C THR A 507 -11.24 -5.31 -14.15
N THR A 508 -11.99 -5.91 -13.24
CA THR A 508 -12.24 -5.38 -11.88
C THR A 508 -11.09 -5.78 -10.94
N PRO A 509 -10.59 -4.86 -10.09
CA PRO A 509 -9.60 -5.19 -9.07
C PRO A 509 -9.98 -6.43 -8.25
N ALA A 510 -8.98 -7.23 -7.87
CA ALA A 510 -9.25 -8.47 -7.17
C ALA A 510 -9.93 -8.28 -5.81
N GLY A 511 -9.66 -7.16 -5.13
CA GLY A 511 -10.25 -6.78 -3.85
C GLY A 511 -11.67 -6.21 -3.92
N ASP A 512 -12.27 -6.03 -5.10
CA ASP A 512 -13.67 -5.60 -5.19
C ASP A 512 -14.60 -6.81 -4.99
N PHE A 513 -14.82 -7.15 -3.73
CA PHE A 513 -15.67 -8.27 -3.35
C PHE A 513 -17.15 -7.99 -3.58
N ALA A 514 -17.58 -6.72 -3.70
CA ALA A 514 -18.97 -6.37 -3.93
C ALA A 514 -19.44 -6.76 -5.33
N LEU A 515 -18.69 -6.38 -6.37
CA LEU A 515 -19.00 -6.78 -7.76
C LEU A 515 -18.87 -8.30 -7.95
N ARG A 516 -17.86 -8.92 -7.33
CA ARG A 516 -17.68 -10.39 -7.38
C ARG A 516 -18.83 -11.14 -6.70
N ALA A 517 -19.32 -10.63 -5.57
CA ALA A 517 -20.47 -11.20 -4.89
C ALA A 517 -21.75 -11.07 -5.73
N LEU A 518 -21.95 -9.94 -6.41
CA LEU A 518 -23.04 -9.76 -7.37
C LEU A 518 -22.94 -10.77 -8.53
N HIS A 519 -21.76 -10.91 -9.15
CA HIS A 519 -21.53 -11.90 -10.22
C HIS A 519 -21.80 -13.33 -9.77
N THR A 520 -21.39 -13.69 -8.55
CA THR A 520 -21.64 -15.02 -7.97
C THR A 520 -23.14 -15.27 -7.77
N ARG A 521 -23.88 -14.27 -7.25
CA ARG A 521 -25.35 -14.36 -7.11
C ARG A 521 -26.05 -14.48 -8.46
N LEU A 522 -25.56 -13.81 -9.50
CA LEU A 522 -26.11 -13.94 -10.86
C LEU A 522 -25.99 -15.36 -11.42
N LYS A 523 -24.99 -16.12 -10.99
CA LYS A 523 -24.82 -17.55 -11.30
C LYS A 523 -25.73 -18.46 -10.46
N GLY A 524 -26.48 -17.91 -9.50
CA GLY A 524 -27.29 -18.68 -8.55
C GLY A 524 -26.46 -19.28 -7.40
N GLU A 525 -25.23 -18.81 -7.22
CA GLU A 525 -24.29 -19.29 -6.22
C GLU A 525 -24.22 -18.34 -5.01
N LYS A 526 -23.74 -18.85 -3.87
CA LYS A 526 -23.50 -18.04 -2.67
C LYS A 526 -22.08 -17.47 -2.72
N PRO A 527 -21.87 -16.15 -2.54
CA PRO A 527 -20.54 -15.56 -2.48
C PRO A 527 -19.64 -16.24 -1.44
N ALA A 528 -18.35 -16.38 -1.76
CA ALA A 528 -17.37 -16.99 -0.85
C ALA A 528 -17.18 -16.17 0.44
N LEU A 529 -17.11 -14.84 0.30
CA LEU A 529 -17.00 -13.91 1.42
C LEU A 529 -18.29 -13.10 1.56
N GLU A 530 -18.73 -12.88 2.80
CA GLU A 530 -19.82 -11.94 3.09
C GLU A 530 -19.32 -10.51 3.03
N VAL A 531 -20.15 -9.62 2.46
CA VAL A 531 -19.85 -8.20 2.35
C VAL A 531 -21.06 -7.37 2.76
N VAL A 532 -20.82 -6.30 3.51
CA VAL A 532 -21.84 -5.31 3.87
C VAL A 532 -21.62 -4.03 3.07
N PRO A 533 -22.66 -3.21 2.85
CA PRO A 533 -22.51 -1.91 2.19
C PRO A 533 -21.46 -1.03 2.88
N ASN A 534 -20.82 -0.13 2.14
CA ASN A 534 -19.90 0.86 2.68
C ASN A 534 -20.67 2.17 2.90
N PRO A 535 -20.77 2.69 4.15
CA PRO A 535 -21.55 3.89 4.42
C PRO A 535 -20.91 5.18 3.88
N GLY A 536 -19.63 5.14 3.49
CA GLY A 536 -18.91 6.27 2.92
C GLY A 536 -19.07 6.45 1.41
N VAL A 537 -19.76 5.52 0.72
CA VAL A 537 -19.92 5.54 -0.73
C VAL A 537 -21.40 5.49 -1.09
N VAL A 538 -21.93 6.58 -1.63
CA VAL A 538 -23.26 6.59 -2.23
C VAL A 538 -23.22 5.79 -3.53
N ASN A 539 -23.92 4.67 -3.58
CA ASN A 539 -23.96 3.80 -4.75
C ASN A 539 -25.41 3.41 -5.08
N PRO A 540 -26.06 4.08 -6.04
CA PRO A 540 -27.46 3.79 -6.39
C PRO A 540 -27.66 2.35 -6.90
N LEU A 541 -26.61 1.69 -7.39
CA LEU A 541 -26.64 0.30 -7.86
C LEU A 541 -26.45 -0.72 -6.73
N GLY A 542 -26.10 -0.27 -5.52
CA GLY A 542 -25.73 -1.12 -4.38
C GLY A 542 -26.84 -2.08 -3.93
N ALA A 543 -28.11 -1.73 -4.19
CA ALA A 543 -29.25 -2.57 -3.81
C ALA A 543 -29.44 -3.81 -4.70
N ILE A 544 -28.94 -3.77 -5.94
CA ILE A 544 -29.16 -4.82 -6.93
C ILE A 544 -28.64 -6.17 -6.42
N GLY A 545 -27.42 -6.19 -5.86
CA GLY A 545 -26.80 -7.43 -5.38
C GLY A 545 -27.52 -8.10 -4.21
N ARG A 546 -28.27 -7.37 -3.39
CA ARG A 546 -29.02 -7.95 -2.26
C ARG A 546 -30.47 -8.32 -2.60
N LYS A 547 -31.01 -7.77 -3.68
CA LYS A 547 -32.38 -8.05 -4.17
C LYS A 547 -32.45 -9.17 -5.23
N LEU A 548 -31.30 -9.62 -5.73
CA LEU A 548 -31.16 -10.79 -6.61
C LEU A 548 -31.15 -12.10 -5.85
#